data_AF-X0XQM4-F1
#
_entry.id   AF-X0XQM4-F1
#
_cell.length_a   1.000
_cell.length_b   1.000
_cell.length_c   1.000
_cell.angle_alpha   90.00
_cell.angle_beta   90.00
_cell.angle_gamma   90.00
#
_symmetry.space_group_name_H-M   'P 1'
#
loop_
_entity.id
_entity.type
_entity.pdbx_description
1 polymer ?
#
loop_
_entity_poly.entity_id
_entity_poly.type
_entity_poly.pdbx_seq_one_letter_code
_entity_poly.pdbx_strand_id
1 'polypeptide(L)' 'MSFKRTFTNAPVDTDGKTFAPIVRTRMFVTDISKWEEFGKAHGEFFKDHPPTTSMVEVKQLIDPKMLIEIEADAYVGEL' A
#
# COMPACT_ATOMS: atom_id res chain seq x y z
N MET A 1 8.89 11.37 -3.00
CA MET A 1 7.76 10.92 -2.16
C MET A 1 8.31 9.89 -1.19
N SER A 2 8.56 10.25 0.08
CA SER A 2 9.19 9.33 1.03
C SER A 2 8.13 8.46 1.68
N PHE A 3 8.09 7.18 1.30
CA PHE A 3 7.25 6.15 1.89
C PHE A 3 7.78 5.83 3.29
N LYS A 4 7.24 6.48 4.32
CA LYS A 4 7.61 6.18 5.71
C LYS A 4 6.58 5.20 6.26
N ARG A 5 6.98 3.93 6.28
CA ARG A 5 6.32 2.79 6.95
C ARG A 5 5.10 2.22 6.22
N THR A 6 5.33 1.10 5.53
CA THR A 6 4.31 0.09 5.23
C THR A 6 4.13 -0.76 6.47
N PHE A 7 2.91 -0.85 7.00
CA PHE A 7 2.57 -1.93 7.93
C PHE A 7 2.17 -3.13 7.08
N THR A 8 3.14 -3.92 6.65
CA THR A 8 2.88 -5.23 6.07
C THR A 8 2.63 -6.22 7.19
N ASN A 9 1.41 -6.73 7.31
CA ASN A 9 1.15 -8.05 7.89
C ASN A 9 1.51 -9.19 6.91
N ALA A 10 2.08 -8.84 5.75
CA ALA A 10 2.52 -9.78 4.75
C ALA A 10 3.68 -10.62 5.29
N PRO A 11 3.58 -11.96 5.26
CA PRO A 11 4.74 -12.81 5.46
C PRO A 11 5.71 -12.57 4.30
N VAL A 12 6.92 -12.17 4.65
CA VAL A 12 8.06 -12.24 3.77
C VAL A 12 8.45 -13.72 3.71
N ASP A 13 8.60 -14.29 2.52
CA ASP A 13 9.26 -15.59 2.36
C ASP A 13 10.58 -15.58 3.16
N THR A 14 10.93 -16.70 3.79
CA THR A 14 12.19 -16.98 4.49
C THR A 14 13.45 -16.56 3.73
N ASP A 15 13.36 -16.43 2.40
CA ASP A 15 14.47 -16.05 1.53
C ASP A 15 14.58 -14.53 1.30
N GLY A 16 13.65 -13.73 1.85
CA GLY A 16 13.60 -12.28 1.72
C GLY A 16 13.35 -11.78 0.29
N LYS A 17 13.04 -12.67 -0.65
CA LYS A 17 12.99 -12.41 -2.10
C LYS A 17 11.60 -12.55 -2.71
N THR A 18 10.69 -13.30 -2.08
CA THR A 18 9.33 -13.49 -2.57
C THR A 18 8.36 -12.81 -1.60
N PHE A 19 7.77 -11.69 -2.02
CA PHE A 19 6.64 -11.14 -1.29
C PHE A 19 5.46 -12.09 -1.49
N ALA A 20 4.83 -12.54 -0.39
CA ALA A 20 3.53 -13.18 -0.49
C ALA A 20 2.59 -12.26 -1.31
N PRO A 21 1.76 -12.81 -2.21
CA PRO A 21 0.96 -12.02 -3.13
C PRO A 21 0.06 -11.07 -2.33
N ILE A 22 0.27 -9.76 -2.52
CA ILE A 22 -0.58 -8.72 -1.95
C ILE A 22 -1.90 -8.75 -2.73
N VAL A 23 -2.98 -9.10 -2.05
CA VAL A 23 -4.30 -9.23 -2.67
C VAL A 23 -5.16 -7.99 -2.45
N ARG A 24 -4.85 -7.19 -1.42
CA ARG A 24 -5.58 -5.97 -1.09
C ARG A 24 -4.65 -4.89 -0.57
N THR A 25 -4.93 -3.64 -0.98
CA THR A 25 -4.36 -2.46 -0.33
C THR A 25 -5.45 -1.47 0.05
N ARG A 26 -5.22 -0.74 1.15
CA ARG A 26 -6.04 0.41 1.59
C ARG A 26 -5.13 1.60 1.78
N MET A 27 -5.45 2.71 1.11
CA MET A 27 -4.67 3.93 1.13
C MET A 27 -5.45 5.03 1.85
N PHE A 28 -4.86 5.56 2.91
CA PHE A 28 -5.39 6.67 3.69
C PHE A 28 -4.58 7.92 3.36
N VAL A 29 -5.20 8.88 2.68
CA VAL A 29 -4.53 10.11 2.22
C VAL A 29 -5.02 11.32 2.99
N THR A 30 -4.16 12.32 3.18
CA THR A 30 -4.56 13.58 3.83
C THR A 30 -5.15 14.60 2.86
N ASP A 31 -4.99 14.38 1.56
CA ASP A 31 -5.47 15.24 0.48
C ASP A 31 -5.75 14.37 -0.76
N ILE A 32 -7.01 14.03 -0.98
CA ILE A 32 -7.44 13.13 -2.06
C ILE A 32 -7.42 13.81 -3.44
N SER A 33 -7.29 15.13 -3.51
CA SER A 33 -7.13 15.81 -4.79
C SER A 33 -5.85 15.37 -5.53
N LYS A 34 -4.86 14.84 -4.79
CA LYS A 34 -3.60 14.29 -5.31
C LYS A 34 -3.67 12.81 -5.69
N TRP A 35 -4.87 12.25 -5.86
CA TRP A 35 -5.06 10.81 -6.12
C TRP A 35 -4.26 10.28 -7.33
N GLU A 36 -4.05 11.09 -8.37
CA GLU A 36 -3.28 10.68 -9.56
C GLU A 36 -1.82 10.38 -9.23
N GLU A 37 -1.20 11.21 -8.37
CA GLU A 37 0.19 11.02 -7.93
C GLU A 37 0.33 9.73 -7.11
N PHE A 38 -0.60 9.51 -6.17
CA PHE A 38 -0.63 8.29 -5.35
C PHE A 38 -0.91 7.05 -6.21
N GLY A 39 -1.88 7.13 -7.12
CA GLY A 39 -2.30 6.03 -7.99
C GLY A 39 -1.20 5.63 -8.97
N LYS A 40 -0.46 6.60 -9.52
CA LYS A 40 0.71 6.33 -10.37
C LYS A 40 1.79 5.56 -9.60
N ALA A 41 2.14 6.03 -8.40
CA ALA A 41 3.14 5.36 -7.57
C ALA A 41 2.71 3.93 -7.18
N HIS A 42 1.44 3.73 -6.88
CA HIS A 42 0.86 2.41 -6.59
C HIS A 42 0.92 1.48 -7.81
N GLY A 43 0.51 1.97 -8.98
CA GLY A 43 0.54 1.22 -10.23
C GLY A 43 1.96 0.86 -10.69
N GLU A 44 2.95 1.73 -10.46
CA GLU A 44 4.36 1.45 -10.75
C GLU A 44 4.92 0.31 -9.90
N PHE A 45 4.40 0.11 -8.68
CA PHE A 45 4.82 -0.96 -7.80
C PHE A 45 4.12 -2.29 -8.11
N PHE A 46 2.80 -2.28 -8.30
CA PHE A 46 2.01 -3.51 -8.47
C PHE A 46 1.82 -3.98 -9.91
N LYS A 47 2.16 -3.16 -10.92
CA LYS A 47 2.16 -3.44 -12.37
C LYS A 47 1.40 -4.70 -12.82
N ASP A 48 2.09 -5.83 -12.85
CA ASP A 48 1.64 -7.08 -13.46
C ASP A 48 0.58 -7.82 -12.61
N HIS A 49 0.47 -7.45 -11.32
CA HIS A 49 -0.42 -8.08 -10.34
C HIS A 49 -1.07 -7.01 -9.44
N PRO A 50 -2.02 -6.21 -9.96
CA PRO A 50 -2.67 -5.17 -9.18
C PRO A 50 -3.59 -5.76 -8.10
N PRO A 51 -3.44 -5.35 -6.83
CA PRO A 51 -4.35 -5.75 -5.76
C PRO A 51 -5.69 -5.01 -5.86
N THR A 52 -6.72 -5.56 -5.20
CA THR A 52 -7.93 -4.78 -4.93
C THR A 52 -7.55 -3.58 -4.06
N THR A 53 -7.91 -2.37 -4.50
CA THR A 53 -7.42 -1.14 -3.87
C THR A 53 -8.57 -0.21 -3.51
N SER A 54 -8.47 0.42 -2.34
CA SER A 54 -9.36 1.52 -1.92
C SER A 54 -8.52 2.71 -1.49
N MET A 55 -8.94 3.92 -1.85
CA MET A 55 -8.35 5.17 -1.40
C MET A 55 -9.42 6.01 -0.70
N VAL A 56 -9.12 6.50 0.50
CA VAL A 56 -10.03 7.37 1.26
C VAL A 56 -9.25 8.54 1.85
N GLU A 57 -9.90 9.71 1.90
CA GLU A 57 -9.35 10.86 2.61
C GLU A 57 -9.60 10.72 4.12
N VAL A 58 -8.58 10.99 4.92
CA VAL A 58 -8.65 11.03 6.38
C VAL A 58 -8.22 12.40 6.90
N LYS A 59 -8.76 12.79 8.07
CA LYS A 59 -8.47 14.10 8.66
C LYS A 59 -6.98 14.32 8.93
N GLN A 60 -6.28 13.29 9.44
CA GLN A 60 -4.85 13.33 9.75
C GLN A 60 -4.30 11.92 9.97
N LEU A 61 -2.99 11.75 9.74
CA LEU A 61 -2.22 10.55 10.07
C LEU A 61 -1.44 10.74 11.38
N ILE A 62 -0.73 9.70 11.84
CA ILE A 62 0.00 9.72 13.12
C ILE A 62 1.12 10.77 13.17
N ASP A 63 1.81 11.00 12.04
CA ASP A 63 2.79 12.08 11.88
C ASP A 63 2.21 13.12 10.91
N PRO A 64 2.11 14.41 11.31
CA PRO A 64 1.57 15.47 10.47
C PRO A 64 2.31 15.68 9.13
N LYS A 65 3.53 15.14 8.98
CA LYS A 65 4.30 15.20 7.73
C LYS A 65 3.97 14.07 6.75
N MET A 66 3.20 13.06 7.18
CA MET A 66 2.77 11.97 6.31
C MET A 66 1.62 12.43 5.43
N LEU A 67 1.70 12.12 4.13
CA LEU A 67 0.67 12.46 3.13
C LEU A 67 -0.22 11.27 2.78
N ILE A 68 0.30 10.06 3.01
CA ILE A 68 -0.36 8.79 2.72
C ILE A 68 0.15 7.72 3.69
N GLU A 69 -0.75 6.85 4.11
CA GLU A 69 -0.47 5.59 4.79
C GLU A 69 -1.12 4.45 3.99
N ILE A 70 -0.44 3.30 3.89
CA ILE A 70 -0.94 2.15 3.13
C ILE A 70 -0.92 0.91 4.02
N GLU A 71 -2.08 0.28 4.15
CA GLU A 71 -2.23 -1.08 4.66
C GLU A 71 -2.23 -2.08 3.51
N ALA A 72 -1.56 -3.22 3.68
CA ALA A 72 -1.48 -4.28 2.69
C ALA A 72 -1.79 -5.64 3.30
N ASP A 73 -2.74 -6.35 2.68
CA ASP A 73 -3.10 -7.72 3.03
C ASP A 73 -2.50 -8.68 2.01
N ALA A 74 -1.78 -9.70 2.49
CA ALA A 74 -1.19 -10.75 1.66
C ALA A 74 -1.91 -12.07 1.89
N TYR A 75 -1.99 -12.88 0.83
CA TYR A 75 -2.46 -14.26 0.94
C TYR A 75 -1.29 -15.21 1.19
N VAL A 76 -1.41 -16.05 2.23
CA VAL A 76 -0.48 -17.13 2.56
C VAL A 76 -1.24 -18.43 2.55
N GLY A 77 -1.20 -19.11 1.41
CA GLY A 77 -1.85 -20.40 1.20
C GLY A 77 -1.59 -20.88 -0.22
N GLU A 78 -1.93 -22.13 -0.48
CA GLU A 78 -1.96 -22.66 -1.84
C GLU A 78 -3.28 -22.26 -2.52
N LEU A 79 -3.24 -22.09 -3.84
CA LEU A 79 -4.43 -21.86 -4.69
C LEU A 79 -4.86 -23.19 -5.33
#